data_AF-A0A7S1HTR0-F1
#
_entry.id   AF-A0A7S1HTR0-F1
#
_cell.length_a   1.000
_cell.length_b   1.000
_cell.length_c   1.000
_cell.angle_alpha   90.00
_cell.angle_beta   90.00
_cell.angle_gamma   90.00
#
_symmetry.space_group_name_H-M   'P 1'
#
loop_
_entity.id
_entity.type
_entity.pdbx_description
1 polymer ?
#
loop_
_entity_poly.entity_id
_entity_poly.type
_entity_poly.pdbx_seq_one_letter_code
_entity_poly.pdbx_strand_id
1 'polypeptide(L)'
;FFHTNHEDVWRWVNRFSDWNGFVLRVRSNVRGLHVPIPVNRNTVNLLFPQANLTSDEDMRRWLEQHRVPHAEVRNSEELALSTFGRELYALMFKGYTEKQWDTPVRNLDQLVINRIPVRTDTDDRYFSDAHQGLPVLGYTALFHHMLHHPNISVRLRTNYFTLN
;
A
#
# COMPACT_ATOMS: atom_id res chain seq x y z
N PHE A 1 8.49 -2.98 6.15
CA PHE A 1 7.78 -2.12 7.11
C PHE A 1 6.69 -2.96 7.73
N PHE A 2 6.61 -3.03 9.04
CA PHE A 2 5.53 -3.75 9.70
C PHE A 2 4.37 -2.79 9.93
N HIS A 3 3.15 -3.27 9.66
CA HIS A 3 1.92 -2.56 9.98
C HIS A 3 0.81 -3.58 10.26
N THR A 4 -0.11 -3.27 11.17
CA THR A 4 -1.29 -4.11 11.41
C THR A 4 -2.40 -3.35 12.13
N ASN A 5 -3.65 -3.69 11.83
CA ASN A 5 -4.82 -3.32 12.63
C ASN A 5 -5.15 -4.35 13.72
N HIS A 6 -4.49 -5.51 13.75
CA HIS A 6 -4.79 -6.56 14.71
C HIS A 6 -4.00 -6.36 16.00
N GLU A 7 -4.69 -5.96 17.06
CA GLU A 7 -4.11 -5.77 18.39
C GLU A 7 -3.43 -7.03 18.93
N ASP A 8 -4.00 -8.20 18.69
CA ASP A 8 -3.41 -9.47 19.17
C ASP A 8 -2.10 -9.80 18.45
N VAL A 9 -2.02 -9.48 17.15
CA VAL A 9 -0.78 -9.61 16.38
C VAL A 9 0.25 -8.63 16.92
N TRP A 10 -0.13 -7.37 17.13
CA TRP A 10 0.76 -6.34 17.70
C TRP A 10 1.31 -6.76 19.06
N ARG A 11 0.43 -7.14 19.99
CA ARG A 11 0.81 -7.63 21.32
C ARG A 11 1.73 -8.84 21.24
N TRP A 12 1.45 -9.78 20.34
CA TRP A 12 2.26 -10.98 20.19
C TRP A 12 3.66 -10.67 19.67
N VAL A 13 3.79 -9.85 18.61
CA VAL A 13 5.12 -9.52 18.05
C VAL A 13 5.96 -8.67 18.99
N ASN A 14 5.35 -7.86 19.87
CA ASN A 14 6.05 -7.06 20.88
C ASN A 14 6.74 -7.90 21.97
N ARG A 15 6.41 -9.20 22.08
CA ARG A 15 7.14 -10.11 22.99
C ARG A 15 8.57 -10.40 22.54
N PHE A 16 8.91 -10.11 21.28
CA PHE A 16 10.15 -10.54 20.64
C PHE A 16 11.03 -9.39 20.15
N SER A 17 10.53 -8.15 20.17
CA SER A 17 11.30 -6.96 19.82
C SER A 17 10.60 -5.72 20.33
N ASP A 18 11.40 -4.70 20.64
CA ASP A 18 10.93 -3.32 20.68
C ASP A 18 10.74 -2.79 19.26
N TRP A 19 9.82 -1.85 19.10
CA TRP A 19 9.44 -1.27 17.81
C TRP A 19 9.62 0.23 17.84
N ASN A 20 10.15 0.80 16.76
CA ASN A 20 10.13 2.25 16.57
C ASN A 20 8.79 2.71 15.99
N GLY A 21 8.50 4.01 16.09
CA GLY A 21 7.30 4.62 15.50
C GLY A 21 7.43 4.96 14.01
N PHE A 22 8.19 4.18 13.23
CA PHE A 22 8.36 4.47 11.81
C PHE A 22 7.04 4.36 11.06
N VAL A 23 6.73 5.39 10.27
CA VAL A 23 5.55 5.46 9.42
C VAL A 23 5.98 5.64 7.97
N LEU A 24 5.60 4.70 7.11
CA LEU A 24 5.98 4.74 5.70
C LEU A 24 5.24 5.87 4.99
N ARG A 25 5.98 6.65 4.20
CA ARG A 25 5.44 7.62 3.23
C ARG A 25 6.12 7.37 1.91
N VAL A 26 5.34 7.27 0.83
CA VAL A 26 5.85 7.02 -0.52
C VAL A 26 5.45 8.18 -1.41
N ARG A 27 6.34 8.53 -2.33
CA ARG A 27 6.07 9.51 -3.39
C ARG A 27 6.23 8.85 -4.75
N SER A 28 5.32 9.18 -5.66
CA SER A 28 5.43 8.83 -7.07
C SER A 28 6.05 9.98 -7.84
N ASN A 29 6.96 9.68 -8.78
CA ASN A 29 7.45 10.67 -9.74
C ASN A 29 6.55 10.62 -10.98
N VAL A 30 5.74 11.66 -11.15
CA VAL A 30 4.81 11.81 -12.27
C VAL A 30 5.17 13.09 -13.00
N ARG A 31 5.72 12.95 -14.22
CA ARG A 31 6.12 14.10 -15.06
C ARG A 31 7.10 15.06 -14.34
N GLY A 32 7.99 14.54 -13.51
CA GLY A 32 8.97 15.33 -12.73
C GLY A 32 8.43 15.87 -11.40
N LEU A 33 7.12 15.73 -11.13
CA LEU A 33 6.52 16.08 -9.84
C LEU A 33 6.57 14.88 -8.89
N HIS A 34 6.95 15.12 -7.63
CA HIS A 34 6.91 14.12 -6.57
C HIS A 34 5.61 14.26 -5.79
N VAL A 35 4.65 13.38 -6.07
CA VAL A 35 3.30 13.43 -5.49
C VAL A 35 3.08 12.28 -4.49
N PRO A 36 2.27 12.46 -3.44
CA PRO A 36 1.97 11.39 -2.50
C PRO A 36 1.33 10.15 -3.17
N ILE A 37 1.60 8.97 -2.60
CA ILE A 37 0.81 7.76 -2.84
C ILE A 37 0.58 7.07 -1.49
N PRO A 38 -0.65 6.64 -1.14
CA PRO A 38 -1.90 6.65 -1.92
C PRO A 38 -2.38 8.04 -2.35
N VAL A 39 -3.19 8.09 -3.42
CA VAL A 39 -3.73 9.35 -3.95
C VAL A 39 -4.57 10.02 -2.88
N ASN A 40 -4.29 11.29 -2.62
CA ASN A 40 -5.00 12.15 -1.67
C ASN A 40 -5.21 13.56 -2.26
N ARG A 41 -5.79 14.48 -1.50
CA ARG A 41 -6.06 15.85 -1.98
C ARG A 41 -4.80 16.59 -2.45
N ASN A 42 -3.67 16.42 -1.75
CA ASN A 42 -2.38 17.00 -2.16
C ASN A 42 -1.90 16.44 -3.51
N THR A 43 -2.14 15.15 -3.76
CA THR A 43 -1.80 14.51 -5.03
C THR A 43 -2.54 15.15 -6.20
N VAL A 44 -3.86 15.31 -6.04
CA VAL A 44 -4.70 15.90 -7.09
C VAL A 44 -4.34 17.36 -7.31
N ASN A 45 -4.16 18.17 -6.25
CA ASN A 45 -3.78 19.57 -6.40
C ASN A 45 -2.41 19.78 -7.06
N LEU A 46 -1.46 18.84 -6.86
CA LEU A 46 -0.15 18.90 -7.53
C LEU A 46 -0.23 18.54 -9.02
N LEU A 47 -1.02 17.52 -9.38
CA LEU A 47 -1.15 17.06 -10.77
C LEU A 47 -2.13 17.90 -11.59
N PHE A 48 -3.14 18.46 -10.93
CA PHE A 48 -4.24 19.22 -11.52
C PHE A 48 -4.47 20.50 -10.71
N PRO A 49 -3.59 21.51 -10.80
CA PRO A 49 -3.68 22.73 -9.99
C PRO A 49 -5.01 23.47 -10.09
N GLN A 50 -5.70 23.36 -11.23
CA GLN A 50 -7.03 23.93 -11.47
C GLN A 50 -8.14 23.29 -10.61
N ALA A 51 -7.91 22.10 -10.05
CA ALA A 51 -8.87 21.44 -9.16
C ALA A 51 -9.05 22.23 -7.84
N ASN A 52 -7.98 22.88 -7.35
CA ASN A 52 -7.96 23.72 -6.15
C ASN A 52 -8.80 23.16 -4.99
N LEU A 53 -8.57 21.89 -4.65
CA LEU A 53 -9.35 21.18 -3.65
C LEU A 53 -8.93 21.65 -2.25
N THR A 54 -9.88 22.17 -1.48
CA THR A 54 -9.64 22.72 -0.14
C THR A 54 -10.26 21.89 0.98
N SER A 55 -11.23 21.04 0.65
CA SER A 55 -11.94 20.18 1.59
C SER A 55 -12.04 18.74 1.09
N ASP A 56 -12.38 17.82 2.00
CA ASP A 56 -12.69 16.43 1.66
C ASP A 56 -13.89 16.33 0.72
N GLU A 57 -14.83 17.27 0.82
CA GLU A 57 -16.01 17.34 -0.03
C GLU A 57 -15.67 17.78 -1.46
N ASP A 58 -14.70 18.69 -1.62
CA ASP A 58 -14.17 19.03 -2.94
C ASP A 58 -13.56 17.80 -3.60
N MET A 59 -12.78 17.01 -2.86
CA MET A 59 -12.16 15.80 -3.36
C MET A 59 -13.19 14.71 -3.73
N ARG A 60 -14.26 14.54 -2.94
CA ARG A 60 -15.37 13.63 -3.30
C ARG A 60 -16.03 14.04 -4.62
N ARG A 61 -16.42 15.31 -4.75
CA ARG A 61 -17.03 15.85 -5.98
C ARG A 61 -16.09 15.72 -7.18
N TRP A 62 -14.80 16.01 -6.99
CA TRP A 62 -13.80 15.84 -8.04
C TRP A 62 -13.72 14.38 -8.49
N LEU A 63 -13.63 13.43 -7.56
CA LEU A 63 -13.61 12.00 -7.90
C LEU A 63 -14.87 11.56 -8.64
N GLU A 64 -16.06 11.97 -8.18
CA GLU A 64 -17.34 11.64 -8.84
C GLU A 64 -17.40 12.11 -10.29
N GLN A 65 -16.82 13.29 -10.59
CA GLN A 65 -16.77 13.84 -11.94
C GLN A 65 -15.78 13.11 -12.87
N HIS A 66 -14.75 12.47 -12.32
CA HIS A 66 -13.64 11.87 -13.11
C HIS A 66 -13.69 10.34 -13.17
N ARG A 67 -14.35 9.68 -12.20
CA ARG A 67 -14.50 8.23 -12.15
C ARG A 67 -15.35 7.71 -13.31
N VAL A 68 -15.01 6.52 -13.78
CA VAL A 68 -15.81 5.83 -14.79
C VAL A 68 -16.69 4.82 -14.06
N PRO A 69 -18.03 4.99 -14.05
CA PRO A 69 -18.91 4.04 -13.41
C PRO A 69 -18.86 2.70 -14.16
N HIS A 70 -18.77 1.61 -13.40
CA HIS A 70 -18.88 0.25 -13.89
C HIS A 70 -19.98 -0.44 -13.08
N ALA A 71 -20.99 -1.00 -13.77
CA ALA A 71 -22.09 -1.70 -13.12
C ALA A 71 -21.60 -2.94 -12.35
N GLU A 72 -20.61 -3.62 -12.92
CA GLU A 72 -19.87 -4.70 -12.29
C GLU A 72 -18.39 -4.52 -12.65
N VAL A 73 -17.53 -4.61 -11.64
CA VAL A 73 -16.07 -4.57 -11.83
C VAL A 73 -15.60 -6.00 -12.01
N ARG A 74 -14.83 -6.27 -13.08
CA ARG A 74 -14.38 -7.63 -13.43
C ARG A 74 -12.86 -7.80 -13.40
N ASN A 75 -12.11 -6.71 -13.50
CA ASN A 75 -10.64 -6.74 -13.52
C ASN A 75 -10.05 -5.48 -12.88
N SER A 76 -8.73 -5.47 -12.72
CA SER A 76 -8.00 -4.35 -12.14
C SER A 76 -8.12 -3.05 -12.91
N GLU A 77 -8.28 -3.08 -14.25
CA GLU A 77 -8.45 -1.85 -15.04
C GLU A 77 -9.81 -1.21 -14.76
N GLU A 78 -10.89 -2.00 -14.79
CA GLU A 78 -12.23 -1.51 -14.45
C GLU A 78 -12.29 -1.00 -13.00
N LEU A 79 -11.59 -1.67 -12.06
CA LEU A 79 -11.51 -1.20 -10.68
C LEU A 79 -10.75 0.12 -10.56
N ALA A 80 -9.63 0.26 -11.29
CA ALA A 80 -8.85 1.48 -11.28
C ALA A 80 -9.63 2.64 -11.91
N LEU A 81 -10.36 2.39 -12.99
CA LEU A 81 -11.18 3.40 -13.66
C LEU A 81 -12.35 3.87 -12.78
N SER A 82 -13.00 2.96 -12.06
CA SER A 82 -14.08 3.31 -11.12
C SER A 82 -13.58 3.93 -9.82
N THR A 83 -12.32 3.71 -9.44
CA THR A 83 -11.73 4.23 -8.19
C THR A 83 -10.99 5.55 -8.39
N PHE A 84 -10.20 5.69 -9.45
CA PHE A 84 -9.30 6.84 -9.68
C PHE A 84 -9.75 7.72 -10.86
N GLY A 85 -10.57 7.20 -11.77
CA GLY A 85 -10.84 7.85 -13.05
C GLY A 85 -9.70 7.67 -14.07
N ARG A 86 -9.97 8.03 -15.32
CA ARG A 86 -9.08 7.75 -16.46
C ARG A 86 -7.70 8.39 -16.34
N GLU A 87 -7.66 9.66 -15.92
CA GLU A 87 -6.43 10.44 -15.92
C GLU A 87 -5.46 9.99 -14.83
N LEU A 88 -5.92 9.86 -13.58
CA LEU A 88 -5.10 9.34 -12.48
C LEU A 88 -4.65 7.90 -12.75
N TYR A 89 -5.54 7.04 -13.25
CA TYR A 89 -5.19 5.68 -13.65
C TYR A 89 -4.04 5.67 -14.65
N ALA A 90 -4.14 6.44 -15.74
CA ALA A 90 -3.12 6.50 -16.77
C ALA A 90 -1.79 7.07 -16.26
N LEU A 91 -1.83 8.10 -15.42
CA LEU A 91 -0.64 8.81 -14.92
C LEU A 91 0.13 8.02 -13.85
N MET A 92 -0.58 7.33 -12.95
CA MET A 92 0.03 6.79 -11.74
C MET A 92 0.00 5.26 -11.65
N PHE A 93 -1.01 4.61 -12.24
CA PHE A 93 -1.27 3.20 -11.97
C PHE A 93 -0.98 2.29 -13.16
N LYS A 94 -1.43 2.65 -14.37
CA LYS A 94 -1.35 1.78 -15.56
C LYS A 94 0.08 1.33 -15.84
N GLY A 95 0.97 2.29 -16.12
CA GLY A 95 2.35 1.99 -16.49
C GLY A 95 3.14 1.32 -15.35
N TYR A 96 2.88 1.69 -14.09
CA TYR A 96 3.51 1.03 -12.95
C TYR A 96 3.07 -0.42 -12.81
N THR A 97 1.76 -0.68 -12.93
CA THR A 97 1.17 -2.01 -12.78
C THR A 97 1.64 -2.93 -13.90
N GLU A 98 1.57 -2.50 -15.16
CA GLU A 98 2.03 -3.30 -16.30
C GLU A 98 3.54 -3.60 -16.20
N LYS A 99 4.34 -2.65 -15.74
CA LYS A 99 5.78 -2.87 -15.50
C LYS A 99 6.06 -3.86 -14.37
N GLN A 100 5.30 -3.79 -13.27
CA GLN A 100 5.48 -4.66 -12.11
C GLN A 100 5.08 -6.12 -12.40
N TRP A 101 4.03 -6.31 -13.21
CA TRP A 101 3.40 -7.60 -13.44
C TRP A 101 3.68 -8.20 -14.82
N ASP A 102 4.33 -7.47 -15.72
CA ASP A 102 4.54 -7.85 -17.12
C ASP A 102 3.25 -8.33 -17.82
N THR A 103 2.13 -7.70 -17.46
CA THR A 103 0.78 -8.15 -17.84
C THR A 103 -0.13 -6.92 -18.02
N PRO A 104 -0.96 -6.86 -19.08
CA PRO A 104 -1.95 -5.80 -19.23
C PRO A 104 -2.90 -5.71 -18.02
N VAL A 105 -3.19 -4.50 -17.53
CA VAL A 105 -3.98 -4.31 -16.30
C VAL A 105 -5.37 -4.96 -16.37
N ARG A 106 -6.01 -4.95 -17.55
CA ARG A 106 -7.30 -5.62 -17.80
C ARG A 106 -7.29 -7.14 -17.63
N ASN A 107 -6.11 -7.77 -17.63
CA ASN A 107 -5.94 -9.20 -17.43
C ASN A 107 -5.57 -9.55 -15.98
N LEU A 108 -5.48 -8.56 -15.09
CA LEU A 108 -5.17 -8.75 -13.68
C LEU A 108 -6.46 -8.80 -12.85
N ASP A 109 -6.46 -9.66 -11.84
CA ASP A 109 -7.51 -9.72 -10.83
C ASP A 109 -7.62 -8.38 -10.08
N GLN A 110 -8.82 -8.03 -9.63
CA GLN A 110 -9.14 -6.78 -8.93
C GLN A 110 -8.31 -6.57 -7.65
N LEU A 111 -7.92 -7.66 -6.99
CA LEU A 111 -7.12 -7.64 -5.77
C LEU A 111 -5.73 -7.03 -5.93
N VAL A 112 -5.24 -6.85 -7.17
CA VAL A 112 -3.97 -6.15 -7.42
C VAL A 112 -4.13 -4.65 -7.16
N ILE A 113 -5.17 -4.02 -7.71
CA ILE A 113 -5.42 -2.58 -7.55
C ILE A 113 -6.06 -2.24 -6.21
N ASN A 114 -6.90 -3.13 -5.65
CA ASN A 114 -7.65 -2.88 -4.41
C ASN A 114 -6.77 -2.59 -3.18
N ARG A 115 -5.45 -2.83 -3.27
CA ARG A 115 -4.49 -2.59 -2.19
C ARG A 115 -4.15 -1.11 -1.98
N ILE A 116 -4.40 -0.25 -2.97
CA ILE A 116 -4.04 1.18 -2.91
C ILE A 116 -5.32 2.02 -2.88
N PRO A 117 -5.70 2.58 -1.71
CA PRO A 117 -6.92 3.37 -1.61
C PRO A 117 -6.78 4.76 -2.26
N VAL A 118 -7.91 5.42 -2.49
CA VAL A 118 -7.98 6.88 -2.66
C VAL A 118 -8.46 7.50 -1.37
N ARG A 119 -7.83 8.61 -0.96
CA ARG A 119 -8.21 9.38 0.22
C ARG A 119 -8.79 10.73 -0.16
N THR A 120 -9.75 11.19 0.63
CA THR A 120 -10.34 12.54 0.50
C THR A 120 -9.54 13.60 1.26
N ASP A 121 -8.81 13.17 2.29
CA ASP A 121 -7.99 14.01 3.15
C ASP A 121 -6.61 14.31 2.56
N THR A 122 -5.68 14.78 3.40
CA THR A 122 -4.28 15.06 3.06
C THR A 122 -3.29 14.10 3.71
N ASP A 123 -3.76 12.99 4.29
CA ASP A 123 -2.89 12.01 4.93
C ASP A 123 -2.02 11.33 3.86
N ASP A 124 -0.71 11.44 4.02
CA ASP A 124 0.30 10.92 3.08
C ASP A 124 0.98 9.63 3.57
N ARG A 125 0.55 9.07 4.70
CA ARG A 125 1.02 7.76 5.19
C ARG A 125 0.66 6.67 4.19
N TYR A 126 1.57 5.74 3.88
CA TYR A 126 1.28 4.68 2.93
C TYR A 126 0.22 3.69 3.46
N PHE A 127 0.31 3.37 4.76
CA PHE A 127 -0.64 2.54 5.49
C PHE A 127 -1.46 3.38 6.46
N SER A 128 -2.74 3.03 6.62
CA SER A 128 -3.65 3.65 7.61
C SER A 128 -3.81 2.79 8.87
N ASP A 129 -3.06 1.69 8.99
CA ASP A 129 -3.13 0.80 10.13
C ASP A 129 -2.78 1.50 11.46
N ALA A 130 -3.42 1.04 12.54
CA ALA A 130 -3.22 1.55 13.89
C ALA A 130 -1.79 1.36 14.40
N HIS A 131 -1.19 0.20 14.12
CA HIS A 131 0.18 -0.13 14.55
C HIS A 131 1.12 -0.13 13.35
N GLN A 132 2.21 0.64 13.43
CA GLN A 132 3.23 0.73 12.38
C GLN A 132 4.61 0.85 13.02
N GLY A 133 5.61 0.23 12.41
CA GLY A 133 6.98 0.37 12.88
C GLY A 133 7.99 -0.53 12.19
N LEU A 134 9.23 -0.40 12.64
CA LEU A 134 10.33 -1.31 12.35
C LEU A 134 10.89 -1.83 13.68
N PRO A 135 11.30 -3.12 13.74
CA PRO A 135 11.97 -3.65 14.92
C PRO A 135 13.29 -2.89 15.13
N VAL A 136 13.52 -2.40 16.36
CA VAL A 136 14.67 -1.53 16.69
C VAL A 136 16.01 -2.20 16.36
N LEU A 137 16.11 -3.50 16.60
CA LEU A 137 17.31 -4.30 16.33
C LEU A 137 17.28 -5.02 14.96
N GLY A 138 16.29 -4.69 14.11
CA GLY A 138 16.10 -5.34 12.82
C GLY A 138 15.36 -6.67 12.87
N TYR A 139 14.85 -7.11 11.71
CA TYR A 139 14.01 -8.30 11.60
C TYR A 139 14.75 -9.60 11.97
N THR A 140 16.05 -9.68 11.71
CA THR A 140 16.84 -10.87 12.07
C THR A 140 16.85 -11.09 13.59
N ALA A 141 17.04 -10.03 14.38
CA ALA A 141 16.99 -10.13 15.85
C ALA A 141 15.59 -10.54 16.35
N LEU A 142 14.53 -9.97 15.77
CA LEU A 142 13.14 -10.36 16.03
C LEU A 142 12.95 -11.88 15.86
N PHE A 143 13.38 -12.45 14.73
CA PHE A 143 13.24 -13.88 14.48
C PHE A 143 14.15 -14.74 15.36
N HIS A 144 15.36 -14.28 15.72
CA HIS A 144 16.20 -14.98 16.70
C HIS A 144 15.48 -15.11 18.05
N HIS A 145 14.87 -14.04 18.56
CA HIS A 145 14.12 -14.09 19.81
C HIS A 145 12.88 -15.00 19.70
N MET A 146 12.18 -15.00 18.57
CA MET A 146 11.03 -15.90 18.34
C MET A 146 11.41 -17.38 18.40
N LEU A 147 12.59 -17.73 17.86
CA LEU A 147 13.05 -19.12 17.75
C LEU A 147 13.89 -19.56 18.96
N HIS A 148 14.23 -18.66 19.88
CA HIS A 148 15.07 -18.94 21.04
C HIS A 148 14.25 -19.59 22.17
N HIS A 149 13.93 -20.87 21.98
CA HIS A 149 13.20 -21.69 22.95
C HIS A 149 13.80 -23.10 23.01
N PRO A 150 13.94 -23.73 24.20
CA PRO A 150 14.58 -25.05 24.35
C PRO A 150 13.93 -26.17 23.53
N ASN A 151 12.63 -26.05 23.24
CA ASN A 151 11.90 -27.03 22.42
C ASN A 151 12.02 -26.78 20.90
N ILE A 152 12.78 -25.77 20.47
CA ILE A 152 12.94 -25.41 19.06
C ILE A 152 14.39 -25.64 18.66
N SER A 153 14.60 -26.45 17.62
CA SER A 153 15.91 -26.64 16.99
C SER A 153 15.87 -26.09 15.56
N VAL A 154 16.83 -25.22 15.21
CA VAL A 154 16.89 -24.59 13.89
C VAL A 154 18.04 -25.20 13.09
N ARG A 155 17.72 -25.73 11.90
CA ARG A 155 18.71 -26.17 10.91
C ARG A 155 18.63 -25.29 9.68
N LEU A 156 19.69 -24.53 9.41
CA LEU A 156 19.78 -23.68 8.22
C LEU A 156 20.35 -24.49 7.03
N ARG A 157 20.18 -23.98 5.82
CA ARG A 157 20.73 -24.58 4.57
C ARG A 157 20.38 -26.07 4.39
N THR A 158 19.25 -26.50 4.93
CA THR A 158 18.82 -27.90 4.89
C THR A 158 17.51 -27.99 4.12
N ASN A 159 17.49 -28.80 3.07
CA ASN A 159 16.26 -29.08 2.33
C ASN A 159 15.42 -30.07 3.14
N TYR A 160 14.14 -29.78 3.35
CA TYR A 160 13.21 -30.65 4.07
C TYR A 160 13.22 -32.10 3.56
N PHE A 161 13.30 -32.32 2.25
CA PHE A 161 13.28 -33.67 1.66
C PHE A 161 14.60 -34.47 1.82
N THR A 162 15.63 -33.84 2.39
CA THR A 162 16.92 -34.49 2.71
C THR A 162 17.06 -34.84 4.19
N LEU A 163 16.04 -34.51 4.99
CA LEU A 163 15.97 -34.91 6.38
C LEU A 163 15.52 -36.38 6.43
N ASN A 164 16.45 -37.25 6.86
CA ASN A 164 16.16 -38.64 7.21
C ASN A 164 15.26 -38.72 8.45
#